data_AF-A0A9Q4F1M1-F1
#
_entry.id   AF-A0A9Q4F1M1-F1
#
_cell.length_a   1.000
_cell.length_b   1.000
_cell.length_c   1.000
_cell.angle_alpha   90.00
_cell.angle_beta   90.00
_cell.angle_gamma   90.00
#
_symmetry.space_group_name_H-M   'P 1'
#
loop_
_entity.id
_entity.type
_entity.pdbx_description
1 polymer ?
#
loop_
_entity_poly.entity_id
_entity_poly.type
_entity_poly.pdbx_seq_one_letter_code
_entity_poly.pdbx_strand_id
1 'polypeptide(L)'
;MRQNRSVPDVKEKRKSWREHLSENDANHLVFLDESGVNTDMTRHYARSKKNERAVDSTPVNTPCNTTILSSVRLNGKHAIRFIAAERPWNSLQNI
;
A
#
# COMPACT_ATOMS: atom_id res chain seq x y z
N MET A 1 -8.48 17.79 7.02
CA MET A 1 -9.44 16.75 6.58
C MET A 1 -10.02 16.10 7.82
N ARG A 2 -11.35 16.13 8.05
CA ARG A 2 -11.95 15.38 9.16
C ARG A 2 -11.66 13.90 8.89
N GLN A 3 -11.05 13.19 9.83
CA GLN A 3 -10.84 11.76 9.63
C GLN A 3 -12.21 11.09 9.48
N ASN A 4 -12.40 10.30 8.41
CA ASN A 4 -13.63 9.52 8.16
C ASN A 4 -14.03 8.60 9.34
N ARG A 5 -13.17 8.45 10.36
CA ARG A 5 -13.44 7.74 11.61
C ARG A 5 -14.46 8.43 12.51
N SER A 6 -14.61 9.76 12.45
CA SER A 6 -15.46 10.51 13.39
C SER A 6 -16.85 10.87 12.86
N VAL A 7 -17.12 10.62 11.58
CA VAL A 7 -18.41 10.93 10.95
C VAL A 7 -19.51 10.04 11.55
N PRO A 8 -20.61 10.60 12.10
CA PRO A 8 -21.61 9.83 12.84
C PRO A 8 -22.23 8.66 12.06
N ASP A 9 -22.61 8.88 10.79
CA ASP A 9 -23.23 7.84 9.95
C ASP A 9 -22.27 6.67 9.69
N VAL A 10 -20.99 6.96 9.46
CA VAL A 10 -19.94 5.95 9.27
C VAL A 10 -19.71 5.13 10.55
N LYS A 11 -19.86 5.74 11.73
CA LYS A 11 -19.77 5.01 13.01
C LYS A 11 -20.94 4.06 13.22
N GLU A 12 -22.16 4.51 12.92
CA GLU A 12 -23.36 3.65 13.00
C GLU A 12 -23.27 2.47 12.03
N LYS A 13 -22.88 2.73 10.77
CA LYS A 13 -22.66 1.66 9.77
C LYS A 13 -21.64 0.63 10.26
N ARG A 14 -20.53 1.06 10.88
CA ARG A 14 -19.54 0.16 11.46
C ARG A 14 -20.08 -0.64 12.64
N LYS A 15 -20.95 -0.06 13.46
CA LYS A 15 -21.59 -0.77 14.58
C LYS A 15 -22.51 -1.87 14.06
N SER A 16 -23.43 -1.52 13.17
CA SER A 16 -24.36 -2.47 12.55
C SER A 16 -23.63 -3.58 11.79
N TRP A 17 -22.57 -3.25 11.03
CA TRP A 17 -21.79 -4.26 10.31
C TRP A 17 -21.10 -5.26 11.25
N ARG A 18 -20.59 -4.83 12.41
CA ARG A 18 -19.98 -5.75 13.40
C ARG A 18 -21.00 -6.69 14.02
N GLU A 19 -22.20 -6.19 14.31
CA GLU A 19 -23.31 -7.01 14.83
C GLU A 19 -23.67 -8.10 13.80
N HIS A 20 -23.80 -7.72 12.53
CA HIS A 20 -24.11 -8.65 11.43
C HIS A 20 -22.96 -9.65 11.14
N LEU A 21 -21.71 -9.26 11.35
CA LEU A 21 -20.56 -10.14 11.13
C LEU A 21 -20.61 -11.39 12.01
N SER A 22 -21.16 -11.25 13.23
CA SER A 22 -21.28 -12.36 14.20
C SER A 22 -22.20 -13.49 13.74
N GLU A 23 -23.06 -13.23 12.75
CA GLU A 23 -23.95 -14.22 12.16
C GLU A 23 -23.22 -15.17 11.19
N ASN A 24 -21.97 -14.86 10.81
CA ASN A 24 -21.19 -15.62 9.83
C ASN A 24 -20.07 -16.40 10.52
N ASP A 25 -19.89 -17.68 10.15
CA ASP A 25 -18.73 -18.46 10.59
C ASP A 25 -17.44 -17.95 9.94
N ALA A 26 -16.48 -17.55 10.77
CA ALA A 26 -15.18 -17.03 10.36
C ALA A 26 -14.37 -17.99 9.48
N ASN A 27 -14.62 -19.31 9.56
CA ASN A 27 -13.95 -20.29 8.70
C ASN A 27 -14.37 -20.19 7.22
N HIS A 28 -15.53 -19.61 6.95
CA HIS A 28 -16.06 -19.42 5.61
C HIS A 28 -15.72 -18.05 4.99
N LEU A 29 -15.14 -17.14 5.78
CA LEU A 29 -14.77 -15.80 5.33
C LEU A 29 -13.43 -15.79 4.59
N VAL A 30 -13.35 -14.97 3.54
CA VAL A 30 -12.13 -14.63 2.82
C VAL A 30 -11.99 -13.11 2.83
N PHE A 31 -10.91 -12.60 3.42
CA PHE A 31 -10.61 -11.18 3.41
C PHE A 31 -9.75 -10.87 2.19
N LEU A 32 -10.16 -9.91 1.37
CA LEU A 32 -9.45 -9.46 0.17
C LEU A 32 -9.08 -7.99 0.37
N ASP A 33 -7.83 -7.64 0.07
CA ASP A 33 -7.36 -6.25 0.12
C ASP A 33 -6.29 -6.00 -0.94
N GLU A 34 -6.06 -4.71 -1.23
CA GLU A 34 -5.06 -4.22 -2.16
C GLU A 34 -4.00 -3.40 -1.43
N SER A 35 -2.72 -3.63 -1.74
CA SER A 35 -1.61 -2.82 -1.24
C SER A 35 -0.74 -2.32 -2.39
N GLY A 36 -0.51 -1.01 -2.42
CA GLY A 36 0.47 -0.39 -3.32
C GLY A 36 1.86 -0.38 -2.68
N VAL A 37 2.85 -0.93 -3.37
CA VAL A 37 4.25 -0.94 -2.95
C VAL A 37 5.06 -0.05 -3.90
N ASN A 38 5.67 0.99 -3.32
CA ASN A 38 6.70 1.78 -3.97
C ASN A 38 8.06 1.34 -3.43
N THR A 39 8.99 1.01 -4.32
CA THR A 39 10.36 0.62 -3.98
C THR A 39 11.37 1.75 -4.17
N ASP A 40 10.88 2.99 -4.32
CA ASP A 40 11.71 4.18 -4.26
C ASP A 40 12.29 4.31 -2.84
N MET A 41 13.57 3.96 -2.72
CA MET A 41 14.33 4.03 -1.49
C MET A 41 15.19 5.30 -1.44
N THR A 42 14.83 6.34 -2.19
CA THR A 42 15.56 7.60 -2.18
C THR A 42 15.43 8.27 -0.82
N ARG A 43 16.56 8.38 -0.11
CA ARG A 43 16.63 9.11 1.15
C ARG A 43 16.24 10.57 0.93
N HIS A 44 15.28 11.08 1.71
CA HIS A 44 14.94 12.51 1.67
C HIS A 44 15.92 13.38 2.45
N TYR A 45 16.66 12.79 3.39
CA TYR A 45 17.53 13.53 4.30
C TYR A 45 18.88 12.83 4.46
N ALA A 46 19.91 13.66 4.63
CA ALA A 46 21.24 13.22 4.97
C ALA A 46 21.83 14.06 6.09
N ARG A 47 22.77 13.48 6.84
CA ARG A 47 23.51 14.16 7.90
C ARG A 47 24.97 14.30 7.49
N SER A 48 25.52 15.48 7.67
CA SER A 48 26.94 15.80 7.48
C SER A 48 27.45 16.57 8.69
N LYS A 49 28.77 16.75 8.80
CA LYS A 49 29.34 17.66 9.80
C LYS A 49 28.94 19.10 9.48
N LYS A 50 29.07 19.98 10.48
CA LYS A 50 28.80 21.40 10.32
C LYS A 50 29.65 21.96 9.18
N ASN A 51 29.02 22.73 8.29
CA ASN A 51 29.63 23.34 7.10
C ASN A 51 30.09 22.35 6.00
N GLU A 52 29.67 21.09 6.04
CA GLU A 52 29.95 20.11 4.97
C GLU A 52 28.68 19.75 4.19
N ARG A 53 28.81 19.56 2.87
CA ARG A 53 27.71 19.06 2.03
C ARG A 53 27.59 17.55 2.18
N ALA A 54 26.41 17.05 2.54
CA ALA A 54 26.10 15.64 2.42
C ALA A 54 25.87 15.31 0.93
N VAL A 55 26.77 14.52 0.34
CA VAL A 55 26.68 14.05 -1.04
C VAL A 55 26.34 12.56 -1.01
N ASP A 56 25.36 12.16 -1.82
CA ASP A 56 24.97 10.77 -1.99
C ASP A 56 24.48 10.54 -3.42
N SER A 57 24.39 9.29 -3.83
CA SER A 57 23.85 8.87 -5.13
C SER A 57 22.53 8.13 -4.94
N THR A 58 21.61 8.28 -5.88
CA THR A 58 20.35 7.55 -5.92
C THR A 58 20.16 6.98 -7.32
N PRO A 59 19.44 5.85 -7.48
CA PRO A 59 19.08 5.34 -8.80
C PRO A 59 18.35 6.41 -9.61
N VAL A 60 18.81 6.65 -10.84
CA VAL A 60 18.22 7.66 -11.75
C VAL A 60 16.78 7.34 -12.13
N ASN A 61 16.34 6.09 -11.94
CA ASN A 61 15.02 5.64 -12.34
C ASN A 61 14.14 5.32 -11.12
N THR A 62 13.01 6.03 -10.99
CA THR A 62 11.96 5.71 -10.01
C THR A 62 11.24 4.41 -10.42
N PRO A 63 11.25 3.34 -9.62
CA PRO A 63 10.54 2.11 -9.95
C PRO A 63 9.04 2.35 -10.15
N CYS A 64 8.39 1.55 -11.01
CA CYS A 64 6.93 1.57 -11.07
C CYS A 64 6.33 1.03 -9.77
N ASN A 65 5.23 1.65 -9.32
CA ASN A 65 4.46 1.09 -8.21
C ASN A 65 3.98 -0.32 -8.57
N THR A 66 4.13 -1.22 -7.62
CA THR A 66 3.61 -2.59 -7.71
C THR A 66 2.34 -2.66 -6.88
N THR A 67 1.23 -3.03 -7.51
CA THR A 67 -0.01 -3.34 -6.81
C THR A 67 -0.01 -4.82 -6.43
N ILE A 68 -0.27 -5.10 -5.17
CA ILE A 68 -0.46 -6.44 -4.63
C ILE A 68 -1.94 -6.61 -4.32
N LEU A 69 -2.62 -7.52 -5.01
CA LEU A 69 -3.94 -7.98 -4.64
C LEU A 69 -3.79 -9.28 -3.86
N SER A 70 -4.28 -9.32 -2.62
CA SER A 70 -4.10 -10.47 -1.74
C SER A 70 -5.39 -10.82 -1.00
N SER A 71 -5.58 -12.12 -0.78
CA SER A 71 -6.66 -12.64 0.05
C SER A 71 -6.15 -13.57 1.14
N VAL A 72 -6.80 -13.59 2.31
CA VAL A 72 -6.44 -14.44 3.45
C VAL A 72 -7.68 -15.02 4.14
N ARG A 73 -7.56 -16.27 4.57
CA ARG A 73 -8.53 -17.00 5.41
C ARG A 73 -8.04 -17.15 6.84
N LEU A 74 -8.95 -17.48 7.77
CA LEU A 74 -8.62 -17.72 9.18
C LEU A 74 -7.55 -18.81 9.38
N ASN A 75 -7.55 -19.84 8.53
CA ASN A 75 -6.56 -20.93 8.56
C ASN A 75 -5.21 -20.59 7.88
N GLY A 76 -4.98 -19.32 7.53
CA GLY A 76 -3.75 -18.85 6.91
C GLY A 76 -3.62 -19.14 5.42
N LYS A 77 -4.56 -19.87 4.80
CA LYS A 77 -4.58 -20.03 3.35
C LYS A 77 -4.79 -18.67 2.69
N HIS A 78 -3.96 -18.39 1.69
CA HIS A 78 -3.97 -17.11 0.98
C HIS A 78 -3.70 -17.31 -0.50
N ALA A 79 -4.14 -16.34 -1.31
CA ALA A 79 -3.81 -16.23 -2.72
C ALA A 79 -3.38 -14.79 -3.00
N ILE A 80 -2.29 -14.63 -3.75
CA ILE A 80 -1.65 -13.34 -4.01
C ILE A 80 -1.45 -13.18 -5.51
N ARG A 81 -1.69 -11.97 -6.01
CA ARG A 81 -1.35 -11.56 -7.37
C ARG A 81 -0.60 -10.23 -7.35
N PHE A 82 0.56 -10.21 -8.01
CA PHE A 82 1.30 -8.99 -8.30
C PHE A 82 0.86 -8.43 -9.65
N ILE A 83 0.63 -7.12 -9.67
CA ILE A 83 0.31 -6.33 -10.86
C ILE A 83 1.33 -5.21 -10.91
N ALA A 84 2.31 -5.33 -11.81
CA ALA A 84 3.23 -4.24 -12.08
C ALA A 84 2.54 -3.25 -13.02
N ALA A 85 2.61 -1.95 -12.71
CA ALA A 85 2.22 -0.94 -13.68
C ALA A 85 3.17 -1.01 -14.89
N GLU A 86 2.63 -1.25 -16.08
CA GLU A 86 3.41 -1.24 -17.32
C GLU A 86 3.95 0.17 -17.58
N ARG A 87 5.23 0.26 -17.98
CA ARG A 87 5.76 1.51 -18.53
C ARG A 87 5.37 1.63 -19.99
N PRO A 88 4.74 2.73 -20.43
CA PRO A 88 4.64 3.01 -21.86
C PRO A 88 6.05 3.18 -22.45
N TRP A 89 6.26 2.59 -23.63
CA TRP A 89 7.54 2.45 -24.35
C TRP A 89 8.29 3.75 -24.69
N ASN A 90 7.73 4.93 -24.41
CA ASN A 90 8.23 6.22 -24.91
C ASN A 90 9.20 6.97 -23.98
N SER A 91 9.79 6.32 -22.96
CA SER A 91 10.71 6.99 -22.02
C SER A 91 12.21 6.74 -22.28
N LEU A 92 12.58 6.05 -23.37
CA LEU A 92 13.97 5.73 -23.70
C LEU A 92 14.63 6.66 -24.74
N GLN A 93 14.03 7.80 -25.11
CA GLN A 93 14.60 8.68 -26.15
C GLN A 93 15.58 9.75 -25.67
N ASN A 94 16.09 9.70 -24.44
CA ASN A 94 17.18 10.60 -24.01
C ASN A 94 18.16 9.88 -23.07
N ILE A 95 18.94 8.94 -23.63
CA ILE A 95 20.29 8.57 -23.18
C ILE A 95 21.19 8.62 -24.41
#